data_AF-A0A521QFQ6-F1
#
_entry.id   AF-A0A521QFQ6-F1
#
_cell.length_a   1.000
_cell.length_b   1.000
_cell.length_c   1.000
_cell.angle_alpha   90.00
_cell.angle_beta   90.00
_cell.angle_gamma   90.00
#
_symmetry.space_group_name_H-M   'P 1'
#
loop_
_entity.id
_entity.type
_entity.pdbx_description
1 polymer ?
#
loop_
_entity_poly.entity_id
_entity_poly.type
_entity_poly.pdbx_seq_one_letter_code
_entity_poly.pdbx_strand_id
1 'polypeptide(L)'
;MARRVAASAVTDTNSSSRASSSRFRLSASSGRVSTDVIVATEEHISVDTKKKELVGNFKTAGRELRRKGRPQPVRVHDFVIPGNGRAVPYGVYDIAANEGWVSVGIDHDTATFAVESIRRWWRRMGRKRYPKAKRLLITADCGGSNGARVRLWKVELQNFANQTGLAITVAHHPPGTSKWNRIEHRMFAFITQNWRAKPLLSHKVIVQLIAATTTTSGLAIACDIDATNYPKGVKVSDQLIKQLNIRYGRFHPDWNYTIVPKLNPSPK
;
A
#
# COMPACT_ATOMS: atom_id res chain seq x y z
N MET A 1 22.30 -32.44 51.56
CA MET A 1 22.58 -32.94 50.21
C MET A 1 22.88 -31.74 49.31
N ALA A 2 24.14 -31.66 48.86
CA ALA A 2 24.81 -30.74 47.92
C ALA A 2 24.27 -29.31 47.64
N ARG A 3 25.06 -28.32 48.12
CA ARG A 3 25.24 -26.97 47.55
C ARG A 3 25.85 -27.04 46.14
N ARG A 4 25.54 -26.07 45.25
CA ARG A 4 26.55 -25.40 44.40
C ARG A 4 26.05 -24.09 43.79
N VAL A 5 26.92 -23.08 43.92
CA VAL A 5 26.95 -21.74 43.35
C VAL A 5 27.81 -21.77 42.06
N ALA A 6 27.77 -20.68 41.28
CA ALA A 6 28.74 -20.21 40.24
C ALA A 6 28.33 -20.53 38.78
N ALA A 7 28.63 -19.72 37.76
CA ALA A 7 29.20 -18.38 37.64
C ALA A 7 28.96 -17.86 36.19
N SER A 8 29.17 -16.55 36.02
CA SER A 8 29.27 -15.81 34.76
C SER A 8 30.31 -16.40 33.80
N ALA A 9 30.01 -16.36 32.49
CA ALA A 9 31.01 -16.42 31.43
C ALA A 9 30.74 -15.27 30.44
N VAL A 10 31.56 -14.23 30.56
CA VAL A 10 31.88 -13.28 29.49
C VAL A 10 32.87 -13.99 28.57
N THR A 11 32.64 -13.92 27.26
CA THR A 11 33.71 -14.10 26.27
C THR A 11 33.57 -13.05 25.18
N ASP A 12 34.74 -12.54 24.82
CA ASP A 12 35.00 -11.29 24.14
C ASP A 12 34.54 -11.19 22.68
N THR A 13 34.46 -9.92 22.30
CA THR A 13 34.48 -9.36 20.96
C THR A 13 35.40 -10.12 20.00
N ASN A 14 34.88 -10.42 18.80
CA ASN A 14 35.72 -10.38 17.61
C ASN A 14 34.97 -9.75 16.44
N SER A 15 35.42 -8.56 16.08
CA SER A 15 35.08 -7.85 14.86
C SER A 15 35.48 -8.65 13.63
N SER A 16 34.55 -8.90 12.71
CA SER A 16 34.93 -9.03 11.31
C SER A 16 33.88 -8.36 10.42
N SER A 17 34.32 -7.28 9.79
CA SER A 17 33.63 -6.59 8.72
C SER A 17 33.52 -7.52 7.51
N ARG A 18 32.30 -7.93 7.15
CA ARG A 18 31.99 -8.38 5.79
C ARG A 18 30.73 -7.69 5.31
N ALA A 19 30.94 -6.61 4.57
CA ALA A 19 29.95 -6.07 3.66
C ALA A 19 29.59 -7.16 2.64
N SER A 20 28.50 -7.89 2.88
CA SER A 20 27.94 -8.81 1.90
C SER A 20 27.00 -8.03 0.99
N SER A 21 27.55 -7.58 -0.14
CA SER A 21 26.75 -7.19 -1.30
C SER A 21 26.04 -8.43 -1.85
N SER A 22 24.77 -8.66 -1.49
CA SER A 22 24.02 -9.78 -2.06
C SER A 22 23.58 -9.45 -3.49
N ARG A 23 24.00 -10.28 -4.45
CA ARG A 23 23.49 -10.30 -5.82
C ARG A 23 22.27 -11.20 -5.88
N PHE A 24 21.18 -10.68 -6.43
CA PHE A 24 19.99 -11.44 -6.79
C PHE A 24 20.30 -12.44 -7.92
N ARG A 25 19.95 -13.72 -7.72
CA ARG A 25 19.96 -14.74 -8.77
C ARG A 25 18.70 -15.61 -8.60
N LEU A 26 17.83 -15.60 -9.62
CA LEU A 26 16.70 -16.53 -9.73
C LEU A 26 17.21 -17.79 -10.45
N SER A 27 17.04 -18.95 -9.84
CA SER A 27 17.23 -20.26 -10.46
C SER A 27 15.93 -21.03 -10.27
N ALA A 28 15.29 -21.41 -11.38
CA ALA A 28 14.11 -22.26 -11.38
C ALA A 28 14.54 -23.66 -11.81
N SER A 29 14.60 -24.59 -10.87
CA SER A 29 14.53 -26.01 -11.18
C SER A 29 13.60 -26.70 -10.17
N SER A 30 12.70 -27.53 -10.69
CA SER A 30 11.75 -28.41 -9.99
C SER A 30 10.56 -27.77 -9.25
N GLY A 31 9.45 -27.59 -9.98
CA GLY A 31 8.07 -27.97 -9.60
C GLY A 31 7.42 -27.43 -8.31
N ARG A 32 8.13 -26.68 -7.46
CA ARG A 32 7.60 -25.94 -6.32
C ARG A 32 7.71 -24.47 -6.68
N VAL A 33 6.59 -23.76 -6.67
CA VAL A 33 6.61 -22.30 -6.63
C VAL A 33 7.19 -21.92 -5.28
N SER A 34 8.52 -21.79 -5.23
CA SER A 34 9.22 -21.21 -4.09
C SER A 34 8.69 -19.80 -3.95
N THR A 35 8.05 -19.51 -2.81
CA THR A 35 7.79 -18.15 -2.37
C THR A 35 9.16 -17.58 -1.99
N ASP A 36 9.95 -17.25 -3.01
CA ASP A 36 11.26 -16.66 -2.80
C ASP A 36 11.04 -15.40 -1.98
N VAL A 37 11.55 -15.48 -0.76
CA VAL A 37 11.44 -14.46 0.27
C VAL A 37 11.97 -13.17 -0.35
N ILE A 38 11.05 -12.23 -0.59
CA ILE A 38 11.40 -10.82 -0.59
C ILE A 38 12.03 -10.60 0.79
N VAL A 39 13.35 -10.68 0.86
CA VAL A 39 14.09 -10.29 2.06
C VAL A 39 13.74 -8.83 2.22
N ALA A 40 12.95 -8.55 3.27
CA ALA A 40 12.46 -7.24 3.62
C ALA A 40 13.66 -6.28 3.66
N THR A 41 13.89 -5.59 2.54
CA THR A 41 14.48 -4.27 2.60
C THR A 41 13.56 -3.47 3.50
N GLU A 42 14.12 -2.71 4.43
CA GLU A 42 13.39 -2.07 5.53
C GLU A 42 12.23 -1.16 5.05
N GLU A 43 12.13 -0.86 3.74
CA GLU A 43 11.08 -0.08 3.11
C GLU A 43 10.21 -0.90 2.12
N HIS A 44 9.28 -1.73 2.63
CA HIS A 44 8.34 -2.52 1.83
C HIS A 44 6.89 -2.16 2.13
N ILE A 45 6.18 -1.65 1.12
CA ILE A 45 4.74 -1.37 1.18
C ILE A 45 3.93 -2.28 0.25
N SER A 46 2.72 -2.61 0.69
CA SER A 46 1.69 -3.27 -0.10
C SER A 46 0.55 -2.27 -0.35
N VAL A 47 0.15 -2.12 -1.60
CA VAL A 47 -0.79 -1.05 -2.01
C VAL A 47 -1.94 -1.63 -2.83
N ASP A 48 -3.13 -1.07 -2.63
CA ASP A 48 -4.30 -1.38 -3.44
C ASP A 48 -5.45 -0.38 -3.21
N THR A 49 -6.43 -0.37 -4.12
CA THR A 49 -7.68 0.35 -3.93
C THR A 49 -8.74 -0.57 -3.31
N LYS A 50 -9.25 -0.21 -2.13
CA LYS A 50 -10.43 -0.88 -1.57
C LYS A 50 -11.66 -0.60 -2.44
N LYS A 51 -12.66 -1.49 -2.39
CA LYS A 51 -13.98 -1.26 -2.97
C LYS A 51 -14.48 0.17 -2.74
N LYS A 52 -14.99 0.80 -3.80
CA LYS A 52 -15.63 2.12 -3.75
C LYS A 52 -16.92 2.04 -2.97
N GLU A 53 -17.09 2.92 -1.99
CA GLU A 53 -18.24 2.91 -1.10
C GLU A 53 -19.21 4.04 -1.43
N LEU A 54 -20.52 3.76 -1.30
CA LEU A 54 -21.56 4.78 -1.40
C LEU A 54 -21.62 5.58 -0.09
N VAL A 55 -21.62 6.91 -0.20
CA VAL A 55 -21.72 7.78 0.97
C VAL A 55 -23.18 8.02 1.30
N GLY A 56 -23.61 7.55 2.46
CA GLY A 56 -24.96 7.73 2.97
C GLY A 56 -25.43 6.56 3.83
N ASN A 57 -26.73 6.56 4.10
CA ASN A 57 -27.36 5.59 4.97
C ASN A 57 -27.68 4.27 4.24
N PHE A 58 -26.66 3.62 3.67
CA PHE A 58 -26.80 2.34 2.95
C PHE A 58 -26.53 1.14 3.85
N LYS A 59 -27.07 -0.01 3.46
CA LYS A 59 -26.83 -1.29 4.14
C LYS A 59 -25.38 -1.75 3.94
N THR A 60 -24.61 -1.78 5.01
CA THR A 60 -23.29 -2.44 5.08
C THR A 60 -23.45 -3.87 5.60
N ALA A 61 -22.71 -4.82 5.02
CA ALA A 61 -22.75 -6.21 5.46
C ALA A 61 -22.26 -6.40 6.91
N GLY A 62 -22.71 -7.48 7.56
CA GLY A 62 -22.35 -7.85 8.92
C GLY A 62 -23.46 -7.58 9.94
N ARG A 63 -23.11 -7.68 11.23
CA ARG A 63 -24.02 -7.46 12.36
C ARG A 63 -23.30 -6.67 13.45
N GLU A 64 -24.05 -5.78 14.10
CA GLU A 64 -23.59 -5.00 15.25
C GLU A 64 -24.61 -5.10 16.38
N LEU A 65 -24.13 -5.13 17.62
CA LEU A 65 -24.97 -5.19 18.80
C LEU A 65 -25.76 -3.88 18.93
N ARG A 66 -27.09 -3.99 19.00
CA ARG A 66 -27.98 -2.85 19.26
C ARG A 66 -29.07 -3.25 20.23
N ARG A 67 -29.62 -2.25 20.92
CA ARG A 67 -30.76 -2.44 21.81
C ARG A 67 -31.95 -3.01 21.03
N LYS A 68 -32.59 -4.04 21.58
CA LYS A 68 -33.79 -4.66 21.02
C LYS A 68 -34.87 -3.60 20.73
N GLY A 69 -35.52 -3.70 19.57
CA GLY A 69 -36.56 -2.77 19.13
C GLY A 69 -36.06 -1.42 18.56
N ARG A 70 -34.74 -1.21 18.46
CA ARG A 70 -34.15 0.01 17.87
C ARG A 70 -33.19 -0.30 16.71
N PRO A 71 -33.65 -0.92 15.61
CA PRO A 71 -32.81 -1.15 14.44
C PRO A 71 -32.39 0.17 13.78
N GLN A 72 -31.26 0.17 13.06
CA GLN A 72 -30.89 1.32 12.23
C GLN A 72 -31.70 1.21 10.93
N PRO A 73 -32.56 2.18 10.60
CA PRO A 73 -33.13 2.21 9.27
C PRO A 73 -31.99 2.46 8.27
N VAL A 74 -31.90 1.66 7.22
CA VAL A 74 -30.89 1.77 6.16
C VAL A 74 -31.55 1.59 4.79
N ARG A 75 -30.96 2.18 3.76
CA ARG A 75 -31.33 1.98 2.37
C ARG A 75 -30.75 0.65 1.89
N VAL A 76 -31.61 -0.20 1.33
CA VAL A 76 -31.22 -1.49 0.75
C VAL A 76 -30.86 -1.40 -0.74
N HIS A 77 -31.25 -0.29 -1.38
CA HIS A 77 -30.96 -0.03 -2.77
C HIS A 77 -29.75 0.91 -2.90
N ASP A 78 -28.87 0.59 -3.84
CA ASP A 78 -27.55 1.21 -4.01
C ASP A 78 -27.55 2.42 -4.96
N PHE A 79 -28.62 3.24 -4.91
CA PHE A 79 -28.71 4.47 -5.70
C PHE A 79 -27.91 5.58 -5.04
N VAL A 80 -26.97 6.18 -5.79
CA VAL A 80 -26.16 7.31 -5.32
C VAL A 80 -27.09 8.44 -4.86
N ILE A 81 -26.90 8.93 -3.63
CA ILE A 81 -27.62 10.10 -3.13
C ILE A 81 -26.99 11.35 -3.78
N PRO A 82 -27.78 12.19 -4.48
CA PRO A 82 -27.28 13.44 -5.02
C PRO A 82 -26.59 14.28 -3.94
N GLY A 83 -25.41 14.82 -4.24
CA GLY A 83 -24.60 15.62 -3.31
C GLY A 83 -23.67 14.82 -2.37
N ASN A 84 -23.91 13.53 -2.14
CA ASN A 84 -23.06 12.72 -1.25
C ASN A 84 -21.90 12.03 -1.98
N GLY A 85 -22.11 11.63 -3.24
CA GLY A 85 -21.07 11.00 -4.06
C GLY A 85 -20.63 9.61 -3.57
N ARG A 86 -19.35 9.30 -3.83
CA ARG A 86 -18.70 8.03 -3.49
C ARG A 86 -17.37 8.31 -2.80
N ALA A 87 -16.94 7.36 -1.98
CA ALA A 87 -15.61 7.35 -1.40
C ALA A 87 -14.77 6.25 -2.05
N VAL A 88 -13.52 6.58 -2.38
CA VAL A 88 -12.51 5.66 -2.94
C VAL A 88 -11.36 5.54 -1.94
N PRO A 89 -11.34 4.52 -1.07
CA PRO A 89 -10.24 4.32 -0.13
C PRO A 89 -9.06 3.66 -0.85
N TYR A 90 -7.97 4.40 -1.06
CA TYR A 90 -6.71 3.85 -1.54
C TYR A 90 -5.77 3.62 -0.36
N GLY A 91 -5.28 2.40 -0.21
CA GLY A 91 -4.50 1.99 0.95
C GLY A 91 -3.02 1.78 0.64
N VAL A 92 -2.18 2.11 1.62
CA VAL A 92 -0.75 1.82 1.67
C VAL A 92 -0.47 1.15 3.00
N TYR A 93 -0.10 -0.13 2.96
CA TYR A 93 0.24 -0.92 4.14
C TYR A 93 1.75 -1.10 4.24
N ASP A 94 2.34 -0.55 5.28
CA ASP A 94 3.75 -0.74 5.63
C ASP A 94 3.91 -2.07 6.37
N ILE A 95 4.59 -3.02 5.71
CA ILE A 95 4.70 -4.40 6.18
C ILE A 95 5.62 -4.50 7.40
N ALA A 96 6.69 -3.70 7.44
CA ALA A 96 7.65 -3.74 8.53
C ALA A 96 7.10 -3.06 9.78
N ALA A 97 6.44 -1.90 9.61
CA ALA A 97 5.89 -1.14 10.74
C ALA A 97 4.54 -1.67 11.24
N ASN A 98 3.86 -2.53 10.46
CA ASN A 98 2.46 -2.90 10.70
C ASN A 98 1.54 -1.66 10.81
N GLU A 99 1.80 -0.64 10.00
CA GLU A 99 1.04 0.61 9.96
C GLU A 99 0.38 0.79 8.59
N GLY A 100 -0.78 1.42 8.56
CA GLY A 100 -1.53 1.72 7.35
C GLY A 100 -1.70 3.23 7.13
N TRP A 101 -1.68 3.65 5.87
CA TRP A 101 -2.22 4.92 5.42
C TRP A 101 -3.38 4.67 4.47
N VAL A 102 -4.47 5.43 4.61
CA VAL A 102 -5.57 5.43 3.64
C VAL A 102 -5.89 6.85 3.19
N SER A 103 -5.85 7.07 1.88
CA SER A 103 -6.42 8.27 1.27
C SER A 103 -7.86 7.97 0.87
N VAL A 104 -8.82 8.74 1.39
CA VAL A 104 -10.23 8.64 0.99
C VAL A 104 -10.47 9.65 -0.12
N GLY A 105 -10.33 9.19 -1.37
CA GLY A 105 -10.60 9.99 -2.55
C GLY A 105 -12.09 10.23 -2.75
N ILE A 106 -12.46 11.45 -3.10
CA ILE A 106 -13.85 11.82 -3.47
C ILE A 106 -14.04 12.01 -4.98
N ASP A 107 -12.95 11.83 -5.74
CA ASP A 107 -12.95 11.84 -7.20
C ASP A 107 -12.58 10.45 -7.77
N HIS A 108 -11.93 10.39 -8.93
CA HIS A 108 -11.72 9.15 -9.66
C HIS A 108 -10.52 8.36 -9.15
N ASP A 109 -10.69 7.04 -9.09
CA ASP A 109 -9.60 6.08 -8.92
C ASP A 109 -8.71 6.03 -10.17
N THR A 110 -7.71 6.90 -10.22
CA THR A 110 -6.73 7.01 -11.31
C THR A 110 -5.34 6.64 -10.83
N ALA A 111 -4.43 6.37 -11.77
CA ALA A 111 -3.03 6.12 -11.42
C ALA A 111 -2.37 7.31 -10.70
N THR A 112 -2.75 8.54 -11.03
CA THR A 112 -2.30 9.75 -10.32
C THR A 112 -2.79 9.75 -8.87
N PHE A 113 -4.04 9.35 -8.62
CA PHE A 113 -4.56 9.20 -7.25
C PHE A 113 -3.84 8.09 -6.46
N ALA A 114 -3.58 6.95 -7.09
CA ALA A 114 -2.85 5.85 -6.48
C ALA A 114 -1.44 6.27 -6.03
N VAL A 115 -0.68 6.95 -6.90
CA VAL A 115 0.65 7.44 -6.56
C VAL A 115 0.60 8.61 -5.58
N GLU A 116 -0.38 9.50 -5.66
CA GLU A 116 -0.54 10.56 -4.64
C GLU A 116 -0.83 9.98 -3.26
N SER A 117 -1.54 8.85 -3.17
CA SER A 117 -1.76 8.15 -1.91
C SER A 117 -0.45 7.60 -1.33
N ILE A 118 0.42 7.04 -2.17
CA ILE A 118 1.79 6.65 -1.77
C ILE A 118 2.61 7.88 -1.34
N ARG A 119 2.47 9.00 -2.06
CA ARG A 119 3.17 10.25 -1.75
C ARG A 119 2.74 10.82 -0.39
N ARG A 120 1.44 10.80 -0.08
CA ARG A 120 0.89 11.20 1.22
C ARG A 120 1.40 10.32 2.34
N TRP A 121 1.37 8.99 2.17
CA TRP A 121 1.99 8.05 3.12
C TRP A 121 3.48 8.38 3.34
N TRP A 122 4.26 8.58 2.27
CA TRP A 122 5.68 8.90 2.39
C TRP A 122 5.91 10.20 3.16
N ARG A 123 5.16 11.27 2.85
CA ARG A 123 5.31 12.57 3.53
C ARG A 123 4.92 12.52 5.01
N ARG A 124 3.85 11.81 5.34
CA ARG A 124 3.27 11.77 6.69
C ARG A 124 3.95 10.76 7.61
N MET A 125 4.38 9.63 7.06
CA MET A 125 4.81 8.46 7.83
C MET A 125 6.19 7.96 7.34
N GLY A 126 6.26 7.55 6.06
CA GLY A 126 7.43 6.83 5.52
C GLY A 126 8.76 7.58 5.64
N ARG A 127 8.80 8.87 5.30
CA ARG A 127 10.03 9.69 5.30
C ARG A 127 10.66 9.84 6.68
N LYS A 128 9.83 10.00 7.72
CA LYS A 128 10.32 10.10 9.11
C LYS A 128 10.84 8.75 9.59
N ARG A 129 10.19 7.66 9.17
CA ARG A 129 10.52 6.31 9.58
C ARG A 129 11.76 5.76 8.89
N TYR A 130 11.91 6.07 7.60
CA TYR A 130 13.01 5.59 6.76
C TYR A 130 13.85 6.77 6.22
N PRO A 131 14.53 7.53 7.10
CA PRO A 131 15.23 8.76 6.70
C PRO A 131 16.45 8.50 5.79
N LYS A 132 16.98 7.27 5.80
CA LYS A 132 18.14 6.86 4.99
C LYS A 132 17.73 6.01 3.78
N ALA A 133 16.44 5.86 3.53
CA ALA A 133 15.95 5.05 2.43
C ALA A 133 16.47 5.58 1.10
N LYS A 134 16.99 4.66 0.29
CA LYS A 134 17.35 4.92 -1.13
C LYS A 134 16.47 4.13 -2.09
N ARG A 135 15.66 3.21 -1.56
CA ARG A 135 14.83 2.28 -2.31
C ARG A 135 13.49 2.13 -1.60
N LEU A 136 12.46 1.83 -2.38
CA LEU A 136 11.14 1.48 -1.88
C LEU A 136 10.62 0.30 -2.70
N LEU A 137 10.25 -0.77 -2.02
CA LEU A 137 9.57 -1.90 -2.65
C LEU A 137 8.06 -1.74 -2.52
N ILE A 138 7.36 -1.87 -3.63
CA ILE A 138 5.90 -1.82 -3.72
C ILE A 138 5.39 -3.14 -4.26
N THR A 139 4.59 -3.85 -3.48
CA THR A 139 3.77 -4.97 -3.96
C THR A 139 2.35 -4.49 -4.26
N ALA A 140 1.85 -4.79 -5.45
CA ALA A 140 0.56 -4.32 -5.93
C ALA A 140 -0.13 -5.37 -6.80
N ASP A 141 -1.44 -5.27 -6.96
CA ASP A 141 -2.17 -6.09 -7.93
C ASP A 141 -1.92 -5.63 -9.37
N CYS A 142 -2.28 -6.47 -10.34
CA CYS A 142 -2.16 -6.14 -11.77
C CYS A 142 -3.34 -5.31 -12.32
N GLY A 143 -4.38 -5.04 -11.52
CA GLY A 143 -5.62 -4.38 -11.96
C GLY A 143 -5.70 -2.90 -11.59
N GLY A 144 -6.82 -2.24 -11.96
CA GLY A 144 -7.16 -0.91 -11.46
C GLY A 144 -6.17 0.20 -11.83
N SER A 145 -6.02 1.18 -10.93
CA SER A 145 -5.19 2.38 -11.09
C SER A 145 -3.69 2.12 -10.99
N ASN A 146 -3.28 1.08 -10.28
CA ASN A 146 -1.90 0.63 -10.10
C ASN A 146 -1.50 -0.53 -11.03
N GLY A 147 -2.32 -0.88 -12.03
CA GLY A 147 -2.07 -2.06 -12.84
C GLY A 147 -0.78 -2.03 -13.66
N ALA A 148 -0.18 -3.20 -13.87
CA ALA A 148 1.13 -3.35 -14.53
C ALA A 148 1.21 -2.76 -15.95
N ARG A 149 0.07 -2.78 -16.68
CA ARG A 149 -0.07 -2.24 -18.04
C ARG A 149 -0.40 -0.74 -18.07
N VAL A 150 -0.72 -0.14 -16.92
CA VAL A 150 -1.14 1.26 -16.83
C VAL A 150 0.08 2.15 -17.02
N ARG A 151 0.09 2.87 -18.16
CA ARG A 151 1.20 3.76 -18.53
C ARG A 151 1.34 4.95 -17.57
N LEU A 152 0.21 5.54 -17.18
CA LEU A 152 0.18 6.67 -16.26
C LEU A 152 0.76 6.31 -14.89
N TRP A 153 0.53 5.08 -14.42
CA TRP A 153 1.12 4.57 -13.18
C TRP A 153 2.65 4.63 -13.20
N LYS A 154 3.27 4.16 -14.29
CA LYS A 154 4.73 4.22 -14.46
C LYS A 154 5.25 5.66 -14.54
N VAL A 155 4.52 6.55 -15.22
CA VAL A 155 4.89 7.99 -15.29
C VAL A 155 4.83 8.65 -13.92
N GLU A 156 3.75 8.42 -13.16
CA GLU A 156 3.57 9.02 -11.85
C GLU A 156 4.57 8.47 -10.83
N LEU A 157 4.90 7.18 -10.91
CA LEU A 157 5.98 6.59 -10.12
C LEU A 157 7.34 7.21 -10.47
N GLN A 158 7.61 7.54 -11.74
CA GLN A 158 8.83 8.28 -12.10
C GLN A 158 8.85 9.67 -11.48
N ASN A 159 7.72 10.39 -11.50
CA ASN A 159 7.62 11.69 -10.85
C ASN A 159 7.86 11.57 -9.33
N PHE A 160 7.31 10.54 -8.70
CA PHE A 160 7.54 10.26 -7.28
C PHE A 160 8.99 9.86 -6.97
N ALA A 161 9.62 9.02 -7.79
CA ALA A 161 11.04 8.68 -7.68
C ALA A 161 11.91 9.93 -7.79
N ASN A 162 11.64 10.81 -8.77
CA ASN A 162 12.38 12.06 -8.95
C ASN A 162 12.25 13.00 -7.75
N GLN A 163 11.05 13.13 -7.18
CA GLN A 163 10.80 14.01 -6.03
C GLN A 163 11.44 13.50 -4.74
N THR A 164 11.53 12.18 -4.56
CA THR A 164 12.00 11.57 -3.32
C THR A 164 13.45 11.12 -3.36
N GLY A 165 14.03 10.96 -4.55
CA GLY A 165 15.32 10.31 -4.74
C GLY A 165 15.30 8.79 -4.50
N LEU A 166 14.13 8.17 -4.31
CA LEU A 166 13.99 6.74 -4.09
C LEU A 166 13.98 5.99 -5.43
N ALA A 167 14.74 4.90 -5.52
CA ALA A 167 14.51 3.90 -6.56
C ALA A 167 13.32 3.02 -6.16
N ILE A 168 12.28 3.03 -6.98
CA ILE A 168 11.02 2.35 -6.69
C ILE A 168 10.97 1.04 -7.44
N THR A 169 11.02 -0.07 -6.72
CA THR A 169 10.79 -1.40 -7.29
C THR A 169 9.32 -1.75 -7.12
N VAL A 170 8.65 -2.11 -8.21
CA VAL A 170 7.29 -2.63 -8.20
C VAL A 170 7.33 -4.11 -8.54
N ALA A 171 6.69 -4.92 -7.71
CA ALA A 171 6.46 -6.33 -7.92
C ALA A 171 4.96 -6.60 -7.95
N HIS A 172 4.41 -6.83 -9.14
CA HIS A 172 2.98 -7.11 -9.26
C HIS A 172 2.67 -8.57 -8.93
N HIS A 173 1.57 -8.79 -8.21
CA HIS A 173 0.98 -10.11 -8.05
C HIS A 173 0.40 -10.59 -9.40
N PRO A 174 0.52 -11.88 -9.77
CA PRO A 174 -0.07 -12.41 -10.99
C PRO A 174 -1.59 -12.13 -11.08
N PRO A 175 -2.15 -12.01 -12.30
CA PRO A 175 -3.60 -11.87 -12.47
C PRO A 175 -4.39 -12.95 -11.72
N GLY A 176 -5.49 -12.57 -11.05
CA GLY A 176 -6.33 -13.49 -10.27
C GLY A 176 -5.78 -13.85 -8.88
N THR A 177 -4.68 -13.24 -8.45
CA THR A 177 -4.02 -13.54 -7.17
C THR A 177 -4.12 -12.40 -6.13
N SER A 178 -5.12 -11.52 -6.23
CA SER A 178 -5.30 -10.37 -5.31
C SER A 178 -5.35 -10.76 -3.83
N LYS A 179 -5.88 -11.96 -3.51
CA LYS A 179 -5.85 -12.53 -2.15
C LYS A 179 -4.44 -12.69 -1.57
N TRP A 180 -3.40 -12.68 -2.38
CA TRP A 180 -2.01 -12.79 -1.91
C TRP A 180 -1.38 -11.42 -1.63
N ASN A 181 -2.05 -10.34 -2.00
CA ASN A 181 -1.64 -8.99 -1.67
C ASN A 181 -1.82 -8.75 -0.16
N ARG A 182 -0.73 -8.42 0.54
CA ARG A 182 -0.72 -8.39 2.02
C ARG A 182 -1.73 -7.42 2.59
N ILE A 183 -1.94 -6.28 1.95
CA ILE A 183 -2.89 -5.24 2.34
C ILE A 183 -4.32 -5.78 2.50
N GLU A 184 -4.73 -6.75 1.69
CA GLU A 184 -6.09 -7.33 1.73
C GLU A 184 -6.37 -7.96 3.10
N HIS A 185 -5.48 -8.83 3.56
CA HIS A 185 -5.67 -9.59 4.79
C HIS A 185 -5.13 -8.90 6.03
N ARG A 186 -4.13 -8.03 5.87
CA ARG A 186 -3.47 -7.35 7.00
C ARG A 186 -4.09 -6.01 7.36
N MET A 187 -4.78 -5.36 6.43
CA MET A 187 -5.35 -4.03 6.64
C MET A 187 -6.83 -3.96 6.24
N PHE A 188 -7.16 -4.26 4.98
CA PHE A 188 -8.52 -4.09 4.46
C PHE A 188 -9.55 -5.02 5.11
N ALA A 189 -9.17 -6.24 5.47
CA ALA A 189 -10.04 -7.16 6.21
C ALA A 189 -10.45 -6.56 7.57
N PHE A 190 -9.53 -5.91 8.29
CA PHE A 190 -9.82 -5.30 9.59
C PHE A 190 -10.64 -4.02 9.44
N ILE A 191 -10.40 -3.20 8.40
CA ILE A 191 -11.27 -2.07 8.08
C ILE A 191 -12.71 -2.55 7.84
N THR A 192 -12.88 -3.60 7.02
CA THR A 192 -14.20 -4.21 6.78
C THR A 192 -14.86 -4.67 8.08
N GLN A 193 -14.09 -5.30 8.96
CA GLN A 193 -14.61 -5.74 10.26
C GLN A 193 -15.01 -4.56 11.15
N ASN A 194 -14.26 -3.46 11.15
CA ASN A 194 -14.48 -2.34 12.07
C ASN A 194 -15.78 -1.57 11.77
N TRP A 195 -16.10 -1.38 10.49
CA TRP A 195 -17.31 -0.68 10.07
C TRP A 195 -18.47 -1.56 9.62
N ARG A 196 -18.40 -2.87 9.87
CA ARG A 196 -19.48 -3.81 9.56
C ARG A 196 -20.81 -3.33 10.16
N ALA A 197 -21.90 -3.50 9.43
CA ALA A 197 -23.25 -3.05 9.82
C ALA A 197 -23.41 -1.55 10.16
N LYS A 198 -22.38 -0.71 9.98
CA LYS A 198 -22.46 0.73 10.17
C LYS A 198 -22.72 1.42 8.84
N PRO A 199 -23.73 2.30 8.74
CA PRO A 199 -23.92 3.12 7.55
C PRO A 199 -22.78 4.14 7.42
N LEU A 200 -22.29 4.33 6.22
CA LEU A 200 -21.21 5.26 5.90
C LEU A 200 -21.77 6.66 5.61
N LEU A 201 -22.34 7.29 6.65
CA LEU A 201 -23.20 8.48 6.53
C LEU A 201 -22.54 9.68 5.84
N SER A 202 -21.23 9.86 6.02
CA SER A 202 -20.46 10.96 5.43
C SER A 202 -19.00 10.56 5.23
N HIS A 203 -18.26 11.32 4.42
CA HIS A 203 -16.81 11.15 4.25
C HIS A 203 -16.06 11.20 5.59
N LYS A 204 -16.50 12.08 6.52
CA LYS A 204 -15.92 12.17 7.86
C LYS A 204 -16.13 10.88 8.66
N VAL A 205 -17.32 10.28 8.60
CA VAL A 205 -17.61 9.00 9.25
C VAL A 205 -16.75 7.88 8.66
N ILE A 206 -16.57 7.85 7.34
CA ILE A 206 -15.68 6.89 6.65
C ILE A 206 -14.25 7.01 7.18
N VAL A 207 -13.69 8.23 7.20
CA VAL A 207 -12.32 8.47 7.71
C VAL A 207 -12.19 8.05 9.17
N GLN A 208 -13.15 8.42 10.02
CA GLN A 208 -13.13 8.07 11.44
C GLN A 208 -13.18 6.55 11.65
N LEU A 209 -14.02 5.84 10.90
CA LEU A 209 -14.13 4.39 10.99
C LEU A 209 -12.86 3.69 10.47
N ILE A 210 -12.23 4.19 9.41
CA ILE A 210 -10.96 3.64 8.93
C ILE A 210 -9.87 3.87 9.97
N ALA A 211 -9.70 5.10 10.43
CA ALA A 211 -8.67 5.49 11.40
C ALA A 211 -8.81 4.79 12.75
N ALA A 212 -10.05 4.47 13.18
CA ALA A 212 -10.31 3.74 14.41
C ALA A 212 -9.98 2.22 14.31
N THR A 213 -9.60 1.73 13.14
CA THR A 213 -9.27 0.30 12.96
C THR A 213 -7.94 -0.01 13.65
N THR A 214 -7.99 -0.88 14.64
CA THR A 214 -6.81 -1.40 15.35
C THR A 214 -6.89 -2.91 15.52
N THR A 215 -5.76 -3.58 15.75
CA THR A 215 -5.71 -5.02 16.05
C THR A 215 -4.90 -5.28 17.31
N THR A 216 -5.09 -6.46 17.91
CA THR A 216 -4.26 -6.94 19.04
C THR A 216 -2.79 -7.08 18.66
N SER A 217 -2.49 -7.30 17.37
CA SER A 217 -1.13 -7.31 16.83
C SER A 217 -0.55 -5.92 16.58
N GLY A 218 -1.26 -4.85 16.95
CA GLY A 218 -0.77 -3.47 16.89
C GLY A 218 -0.94 -2.78 15.55
N LEU A 219 -1.85 -3.24 14.67
CA LEU A 219 -2.17 -2.49 13.45
C LEU A 219 -2.70 -1.11 13.84
N ALA A 220 -2.12 -0.06 13.26
CA ALA A 220 -2.61 1.31 13.38
C ALA A 220 -2.79 1.90 11.97
N ILE A 221 -3.89 2.63 11.75
CA ILE A 221 -4.21 3.22 10.45
C ILE A 221 -4.38 4.72 10.59
N ALA A 222 -3.58 5.47 9.85
CA ALA A 222 -3.82 6.89 9.60
C ALA A 222 -4.67 7.04 8.34
N CYS A 223 -5.62 7.98 8.36
CA CYS A 223 -6.55 8.17 7.26
C CYS A 223 -6.90 9.65 7.09
N ASP A 224 -7.00 10.11 5.85
CA ASP A 224 -7.40 11.49 5.54
C ASP A 224 -8.19 11.56 4.22
N ILE A 225 -8.97 12.64 4.05
CA ILE A 225 -9.69 12.91 2.80
C ILE A 225 -8.70 13.42 1.74
N ASP A 226 -8.87 12.93 0.51
CA ASP A 226 -8.26 13.51 -0.68
C ASP A 226 -9.33 14.14 -1.57
N ALA A 227 -9.41 15.48 -1.49
CA ALA A 227 -10.31 16.30 -2.28
C ALA A 227 -9.67 16.79 -3.59
N THR A 228 -8.51 16.25 -3.97
CA THR A 228 -7.82 16.62 -5.20
C THR A 228 -8.60 16.09 -6.42
N ASN A 229 -8.57 16.85 -7.52
CA ASN A 229 -9.16 16.42 -8.77
C ASN A 229 -8.21 15.53 -9.57
N TYR A 230 -8.71 14.38 -10.02
CA TYR A 230 -7.98 13.35 -10.75
C TYR A 230 -8.69 13.04 -12.08
N PRO A 231 -8.45 13.82 -13.13
CA PRO A 231 -9.13 13.66 -14.40
C PRO A 231 -8.89 12.26 -15.01
N LYS A 232 -9.95 11.67 -15.54
CA LYS A 232 -9.88 10.42 -16.31
C LYS A 232 -9.34 10.67 -17.72
N GLY A 233 -8.84 9.61 -18.34
CA GLY A 233 -8.50 9.63 -19.77
C GLY A 233 -7.21 10.38 -20.11
N VAL A 234 -6.35 10.64 -19.13
CA VAL A 234 -5.01 11.20 -19.36
C VAL A 234 -4.23 10.27 -20.29
N LYS A 235 -3.92 10.76 -21.48
CA LYS A 235 -3.18 10.02 -22.51
C LYS A 235 -1.69 10.14 -22.23
N VAL A 236 -1.00 9.00 -22.25
CA VAL A 236 0.46 8.92 -22.12
C VAL A 236 1.05 8.54 -23.48
N SER A 237 1.89 9.41 -24.03
CA SER A 237 2.55 9.18 -25.32
C SER A 237 3.68 8.16 -25.24
N ASP A 238 4.02 7.53 -26.37
CA ASP A 238 5.14 6.57 -26.48
C ASP A 238 6.48 7.21 -26.16
N GLN A 239 6.66 8.48 -26.56
CA GLN A 239 7.82 9.27 -26.20
C GLN A 239 7.98 9.38 -24.68
N LEU A 240 6.90 9.66 -23.94
CA LEU A 240 6.95 9.81 -22.49
C LEU A 240 7.32 8.49 -21.79
N ILE A 241 6.83 7.34 -22.28
CA ILE A 241 7.21 6.03 -21.75
C ILE A 241 8.68 5.71 -22.04
N LYS A 242 9.16 5.99 -23.26
CA LYS A 242 10.57 5.77 -23.63
C LYS A 242 11.53 6.64 -22.79
N GLN A 243 11.07 7.79 -22.34
CA GLN A 243 11.86 8.66 -21.48
C GLN A 243 11.99 8.13 -20.03
N LEU A 244 11.16 7.19 -19.57
CA LEU A 244 11.23 6.71 -18.18
C LEU A 244 12.57 6.01 -17.92
N ASN A 245 13.16 6.26 -16.74
CA ASN A 245 14.35 5.56 -16.27
C ASN A 245 13.91 4.26 -15.58
N ILE A 246 13.32 3.37 -16.37
CA ILE A 246 12.74 2.10 -15.94
C ILE A 246 13.67 0.94 -16.30
N ARG A 247 13.93 0.08 -15.32
CA ARG A 247 14.70 -1.16 -15.45
C ARG A 247 13.76 -2.33 -15.23
N TYR A 248 13.51 -3.12 -16.27
CA TYR A 248 12.64 -4.27 -16.18
C TYR A 248 13.33 -5.47 -15.51
N GLY A 249 12.58 -6.24 -14.75
CA GLY A 249 13.04 -7.44 -14.08
C GLY A 249 13.34 -8.58 -15.07
N ARG A 250 14.19 -9.53 -14.68
CA ARG A 250 14.52 -10.70 -15.51
C ARG A 250 13.36 -11.70 -15.61
N PHE A 251 12.52 -11.76 -14.57
CA PHE A 251 11.36 -12.64 -14.48
C PHE A 251 10.10 -11.80 -14.52
N HIS A 252 9.22 -12.06 -15.48
CA HIS A 252 8.03 -11.26 -15.79
C HIS A 252 8.33 -9.74 -15.84
N PRO A 253 9.11 -9.26 -16.83
CA PRO A 253 9.41 -7.83 -17.02
C PRO A 253 8.16 -6.97 -17.21
N ASP A 254 7.06 -7.57 -17.66
CA ASP A 254 5.76 -6.92 -17.77
C ASP A 254 5.14 -6.58 -16.41
N TRP A 255 5.51 -7.30 -15.34
CA TRP A 255 4.98 -7.16 -13.97
C TRP A 255 6.01 -6.63 -12.97
N ASN A 256 7.29 -6.80 -13.25
CA ASN A 256 8.35 -6.51 -12.30
C ASN A 256 9.32 -5.51 -12.90
N TYR A 257 9.46 -4.35 -12.26
CA TYR A 257 10.32 -3.28 -12.75
C TYR A 257 10.78 -2.37 -11.63
N THR A 258 11.89 -1.67 -11.87
CA THR A 258 12.41 -0.64 -10.99
C THR A 258 12.49 0.68 -11.73
N ILE A 259 11.83 1.70 -11.20
CA ILE A 259 11.94 3.08 -11.68
C ILE A 259 12.99 3.78 -10.83
N VAL A 260 14.05 4.23 -11.48
CA VAL A 260 15.15 4.94 -10.82
C VAL A 260 14.93 6.45 -11.00
N PRO A 261 15.24 7.30 -10.00
CA PRO A 261 15.17 8.74 -10.17
C PRO A 261 16.01 9.16 -11.37
N LYS A 262 15.49 10.10 -12.15
CA LYS A 262 16.32 10.89 -13.06
C LYS A 262 17.01 11.93 -12.20
N LEU A 263 18.33 11.89 -12.17
CA LEU A 263 19.10 13.02 -11.67
C LEU A 263 18.82 14.17 -12.62
N ASN A 264 17.94 15.10 -12.24
CA ASN A 264 18.00 16.41 -12.86
C ASN A 264 19.33 17.02 -12.39
N PRO A 265 20.22 17.47 -13.29
CA PRO A 265 21.30 18.33 -12.85
C PRO A 265 20.64 19.50 -12.11
N SER A 266 21.05 19.73 -10.87
CA SER A 266 20.61 20.87 -10.08
C SER A 266 20.65 22.13 -10.97
N PRO A 267 19.62 23.00 -10.96
CA PRO A 267 19.80 24.31 -11.57
C PRO A 267 21.01 24.95 -10.87
N LYS A 268 22.02 25.30 -11.67
CA LYS A 268 23.18 26.08 -11.23
C LYS A 268 22.72 27.44 -10.72
#